data_AF-A0A815ZXY2-F1
#
_entry.id   AF-A0A815ZXY2-F1
#
_cell.length_a   1.000
_cell.length_b   1.000
_cell.length_c   1.000
_cell.angle_alpha   90.00
_cell.angle_beta   90.00
_cell.angle_gamma   90.00
#
_symmetry.space_group_name_H-M   'P 1'
#
loop_
_entity.id
_entity.type
_entity.pdbx_description
1 polymer ?
#
loop_
_entity_poly.entity_id
_entity_poly.type
_entity_poly.pdbx_seq_one_letter_code
_entity_poly.pdbx_strand_id
1 'polypeptide(L)' 'RLLGIQALWDVLQAFHCKDLPEVSLLKTKLESDMNVLNGRQYSNGGFGYWTNQNNSYADPYMSVHVAHCLAVVIDKK' A
#
# COMPACT_ATOMS: atom_id res chain seq x y z
N ARG A 1 2.81 3.14 3.26
CA ARG A 1 1.77 3.10 4.31
C ARG A 1 0.99 1.79 4.23
N LEU A 2 0.44 1.44 3.07
CA LEU A 2 -0.26 0.19 2.80
C LEU A 2 0.44 -1.07 3.37
N LEU A 3 1.69 -1.34 2.98
CA LEU A 3 2.43 -2.54 3.43
C LEU A 3 2.59 -2.61 4.96
N GLY A 4 2.94 -1.49 5.60
CA GLY A 4 3.14 -1.44 7.04
C GLY A 4 1.85 -1.72 7.83
N ILE A 5 0.72 -1.18 7.37
CA ILE A 5 -0.59 -1.47 7.96
C ILE A 5 -0.89 -2.97 7.84
N GLN A 6 -0.74 -3.54 6.63
CA GLN A 6 -1.07 -4.94 6.38
C GLN A 6 -0.15 -5.93 7.11
N ALA A 7 1.13 -5.59 7.27
CA ALA A 7 2.10 -6.43 7.95
C ALA A 7 1.90 -6.44 9.47
N LEU A 8 1.51 -5.29 10.05
CA LEU A 8 1.36 -5.15 11.50
C LEU A 8 -0.02 -5.57 12.00
N TRP A 9 -1.05 -5.55 11.14
CA TRP A 9 -2.43 -5.76 11.57
C TRP A 9 -2.66 -7.08 12.32
N ASP A 10 -2.13 -8.20 11.80
CA ASP A 10 -2.29 -9.51 12.43
C ASP A 10 -1.59 -9.57 13.79
N VAL A 11 -0.41 -8.95 13.90
CA VAL A 11 0.34 -8.87 15.16
C VAL A 11 -0.42 -8.03 16.18
N LEU A 12 -0.86 -6.83 15.78
CA LEU A 12 -1.59 -5.92 16.66
C LEU A 12 -2.90 -6.52 17.16
N GLN A 13 -3.61 -7.28 16.31
CA GLN A 13 -4.79 -8.03 16.71
C GLN A 13 -4.47 -9.19 17.64
N ALA A 14 -3.44 -10.00 17.32
CA ALA A 14 -3.06 -11.16 18.14
C ALA A 14 -2.66 -10.78 19.56
N PHE A 15 -2.08 -9.59 19.74
CA PHE A 15 -1.72 -9.05 21.05
C PHE A 15 -2.82 -8.21 21.71
N HIS A 16 -4.02 -8.14 21.11
CA HIS A 16 -5.14 -7.34 21.62
C HIS A 16 -4.71 -5.92 22.01
N CYS A 17 -3.93 -5.28 21.14
CA CYS A 17 -3.34 -3.99 21.50
C CYS A 17 -4.45 -2.97 21.81
N LYS A 18 -4.19 -2.10 22.78
CA LYS A 18 -5.16 -1.08 23.17
C LYS A 18 -5.37 -0.11 22.00
N ASP A 19 -6.58 0.40 21.85
CA ASP A 19 -6.92 1.45 20.88
C ASP A 19 -6.77 1.03 19.41
N LEU A 20 -6.92 -0.27 19.09
CA LEU A 20 -7.04 -0.70 17.70
C LEU A 20 -8.29 -0.06 17.05
N PRO A 21 -8.15 0.53 15.84
CA PRO A 21 -9.30 1.00 15.08
C PRO A 21 -10.19 -0.18 14.70
N GLU A 22 -11.45 0.10 14.41
CA GLU A 22 -12.35 -0.93 13.90
C GLU A 22 -11.91 -1.42 12.51
N VAL A 23 -12.16 -2.70 12.21
CA VAL A 23 -11.77 -3.34 10.94
C VAL A 23 -12.34 -2.59 9.74
N SER A 24 -13.55 -2.04 9.86
CA SER A 24 -14.23 -1.29 8.80
C SER A 24 -13.46 -0.01 8.40
N LEU A 25 -12.95 0.71 9.40
CA LEU A 25 -12.14 1.92 9.22
C LEU A 25 -10.80 1.58 8.54
N LEU A 26 -10.19 0.46 8.92
CA LEU A 26 -8.97 -0.04 8.30
C LEU A 26 -9.17 -0.35 6.81
N LYS A 27 -10.24 -1.07 6.46
CA LYS A 27 -10.59 -1.39 5.07
C LYS A 27 -10.77 -0.12 4.24
N THR A 28 -11.54 0.83 4.77
CA THR A 28 -11.77 2.14 4.12
C THR A 28 -10.43 2.85 3.88
N LYS A 29 -9.52 2.79 4.85
CA LYS A 29 -8.21 3.42 4.73
C LYS A 29 -7.32 2.73 3.70
N LEU A 30 -7.32 1.40 3.65
CA LEU A 30 -6.59 0.62 2.66
C LEU A 30 -7.09 0.90 1.24
N GLU A 31 -8.40 0.99 1.03
CA GLU A 31 -8.99 1.36 -0.26
C GLU A 31 -8.58 2.77 -0.70
N SER A 32 -8.63 3.74 0.22
CA SER A 32 -8.14 5.10 -0.04
C SER A 32 -6.66 5.13 -0.44
N ASP A 33 -5.82 4.38 0.27
CA ASP A 33 -4.38 4.31 -0.01
C ASP A 33 -4.11 3.59 -1.36
N MET A 34 -4.90 2.57 -1.72
CA MET A 34 -4.83 1.90 -3.03
C MET A 34 -5.20 2.85 -4.17
N ASN A 35 -6.25 3.65 -4.00
CA ASN A 35 -6.66 4.64 -5.00
C ASN A 35 -5.56 5.68 -5.24
N VAL A 36 -4.93 6.15 -4.17
CA VAL A 36 -3.78 7.09 -4.27
C VAL A 36 -2.60 6.43 -4.97
N LEU A 37 -2.30 5.16 -4.65
CA LEU A 37 -1.20 4.44 -5.27
C LEU A 37 -1.43 4.22 -6.76
N ASN A 38 -2.64 3.81 -7.15
CA ASN A 38 -3.02 3.63 -8.55
C ASN A 38 -2.86 4.95 -9.35
N GLY A 39 -3.25 6.08 -8.75
CA GLY A 39 -3.06 7.41 -9.36
C GLY A 39 -1.59 7.83 -9.56
N ARG A 40 -0.62 7.11 -8.99
CA ARG A 40 0.82 7.35 -9.13
C ARG A 40 1.52 6.37 -10.07
N GLN A 41 0.79 5.42 -10.65
CA GLN A 41 1.37 4.52 -11.65
C GLN A 41 1.66 5.31 -12.93
N TYR A 42 2.82 5.08 -13.53
CA TYR A 42 3.15 5.60 -14.86
C TYR A 42 2.41 4.80 -15.94
N SER A 43 2.31 5.37 -17.15
CA SER A 43 1.70 4.69 -18.30
C SER A 43 2.40 3.39 -18.69
N ASN A 44 3.68 3.22 -18.36
CA ASN A 44 4.44 1.99 -18.57
C ASN A 44 4.24 0.95 -17.45
N GLY A 45 3.37 1.23 -16.47
CA GLY A 45 3.08 0.36 -15.34
C GLY A 45 4.05 0.47 -14.17
N GLY A 46 5.14 1.23 -14.31
CA GLY A 46 6.14 1.43 -13.25
C GLY A 46 5.72 2.48 -12.22
N PHE A 47 6.55 2.61 -11.18
CA PHE A 47 6.33 3.56 -10.08
C PHE A 47 7.57 4.41 -9.81
N GLY A 48 7.34 5.64 -9.35
CA GLY A 48 8.37 6.55 -8.85
C GLY A 48 8.09 6.91 -7.39
N TYR A 49 8.99 7.69 -6.78
CA TYR A 49 8.90 8.00 -5.35
C TYR A 49 7.70 8.89 -4.99
N TRP A 50 7.35 9.86 -5.82
CA TRP A 50 6.46 10.96 -5.41
C TRP A 50 5.21 11.13 -6.28
N THR A 51 5.40 11.20 -7.60
CA THR A 51 4.36 11.51 -8.57
C THR A 51 4.64 10.80 -9.89
N ASN A 52 3.60 10.56 -10.68
CA ASN A 52 3.75 10.16 -12.08
C ASN A 52 3.84 11.35 -13.06
N GLN A 53 3.71 12.58 -12.55
CA GLN A 53 3.78 13.82 -13.34
C GLN A 53 5.24 14.30 -13.43
N ASN A 54 5.60 14.99 -14.52
CA ASN A 54 6.92 15.59 -14.78
C ASN A 54 8.05 14.66 -15.25
N ASN A 55 7.76 13.63 -16.05
CA ASN A 55 8.79 12.76 -16.67
C ASN A 55 9.77 12.12 -15.68
N SER A 56 9.38 11.99 -14.41
CA SER A 56 10.15 11.20 -13.47
C SER A 56 10.20 9.76 -13.98
N TYR A 57 11.37 9.12 -13.89
CA TYR A 57 11.56 7.77 -14.39
C TYR A 57 10.90 6.75 -13.44
N ALA A 58 10.48 5.61 -13.98
CA ALA A 58 10.02 4.47 -13.20
C ALA A 58 11.22 3.83 -12.48
N ASP A 59 11.36 4.13 -11.19
CA ASP A 59 12.46 3.60 -10.39
C ASP A 59 12.28 2.08 -10.18
N PRO A 60 13.29 1.24 -10.50
CA PRO A 60 13.16 -0.22 -10.39
C PRO A 60 12.91 -0.68 -8.96
N TYR A 61 13.60 -0.07 -7.98
CA TYR A 61 13.43 -0.40 -6.58
C TYR A 61 12.00 -0.07 -6.12
N MET A 62 11.50 1.11 -6.49
CA MET A 62 10.15 1.51 -6.14
C MET A 62 9.10 0.63 -6.82
N SER A 63 9.30 0.28 -8.09
CA SER A 63 8.39 -0.60 -8.82
C SER A 63 8.32 -2.01 -8.19
N VAL A 64 9.45 -2.59 -7.81
CA VAL A 64 9.49 -3.90 -7.12
C VAL A 64 8.87 -3.81 -5.73
N HIS A 65 9.14 -2.74 -4.98
CA HIS A 65 8.58 -2.56 -3.65
C HIS A 65 7.05 -2.41 -3.68
N VAL A 66 6.51 -1.69 -4.68
CA VAL A 66 5.06 -1.60 -4.92
C VAL A 66 4.49 -2.95 -5.33
N ALA A 67 5.12 -3.67 -6.25
CA ALA A 67 4.67 -5.00 -6.67
C ALA A 67 4.58 -5.97 -5.48
N HIS A 68 5.62 -6.00 -4.63
CA HIS A 68 5.61 -6.80 -3.40
C HIS A 68 4.48 -6.38 -2.46
N CYS A 69 4.30 -5.07 -2.26
CA CYS A 69 3.22 -4.53 -1.44
C CYS A 69 1.84 -4.96 -1.94
N LEU A 70 1.61 -4.91 -3.25
CA LEU A 70 0.34 -5.31 -3.86
C LEU A 70 0.13 -6.82 -3.71
N ALA A 71 1.15 -7.64 -3.89
CA ALA A 71 1.07 -9.08 -3.69
C ALA A 71 0.63 -9.42 -2.25
N VAL A 72 1.25 -8.81 -1.24
CA VAL A 72 0.91 -9.03 0.18
C VAL A 72 -0.53 -8.59 0.50
N VAL A 73 -1.03 -7.54 -0.15
CA VAL A 73 -2.40 -7.05 0.08
C VAL A 73 -3.45 -7.87 -0.67
N ILE A 74 -3.15 -8.34 -1.89
CA ILE A 74 -4.07 -9.17 -2.68
C ILE A 74 -4.18 -10.58 -2.09
N ASP A 75 -3.07 -11.17 -1.64
CA ASP A 75 -3.01 -12.53 -1.09
C ASP A 75 -3.78 -12.67 0.24
N LYS A 76 -3.92 -11.58 0.99
CA LYS A 76 -4.67 -11.54 2.25
C LYS A 76 -6.19 -11.23 2.09
N LYS A 77 -6.75 -11.44 0.89
CA LYS A 77 -8.21 -11.40 0.67
C LYS A 77 -8.88 -12.68 1.15
#